data_AF-A0A9W7H8H1-F1
#
_entry.id   AF-A0A9W7H8H1-F1
#
_cell.length_a   1.000
_cell.length_b   1.000
_cell.length_c   1.000
_cell.angle_alpha   90.00
_cell.angle_beta   90.00
_cell.angle_gamma   90.00
#
_symmetry.space_group_name_H-M   'P 1'
#
loop_
_entity.id
_entity.type
_entity.pdbx_description
1 polymer ?
#
loop_
_entity_poly.entity_id
_entity_poly.type
_entity_poly.pdbx_seq_one_letter_code
_entity_poly.pdbx_strand_id
1 'polypeptide(L)'
;MGIYNPEQTKSMSYAKSIESHEDCGFEGIQNKEASLYKTARVAPISLKYLGFCMKNGLYTVKLDFAEITYKEEDYHKSRGNRLFDVLIQGTKVLADFNIKEVAGGQNQNVSKTFQAEVKGNNLEIHLYWAGKGSKRGAFELYCPLVSAIFSRAW
;
A
#
# COMPACT_ATOMS: atom_id res chain seq x y z
N MET A 1 -9.31 16.93 25.95
CA MET A 1 -8.31 17.57 25.06
C MET A 1 -6.93 17.06 25.44
N GLY A 2 -6.29 16.25 24.60
CA GLY A 2 -4.89 15.85 24.80
C GLY A 2 -3.98 16.87 24.13
N ILE A 3 -3.00 17.39 24.87
CA ILE A 3 -2.05 18.40 24.41
C ILE A 3 -1.06 17.73 23.44
N TYR A 4 -0.97 18.26 22.23
CA TYR A 4 -0.01 17.88 21.21
C TYR A 4 1.42 18.07 21.75
N ASN A 5 2.16 16.97 21.92
CA ASN A 5 3.57 17.00 22.25
C ASN A 5 4.40 16.77 20.97
N PRO A 6 5.00 17.81 20.38
CA PRO A 6 5.76 17.69 19.15
C PRO A 6 7.01 16.80 19.28
N GLU A 7 7.51 16.54 20.50
CA GLU A 7 8.70 15.72 20.74
C GLU A 7 8.43 14.21 20.76
N GLN A 8 7.17 13.77 20.77
CA GLN A 8 6.82 12.36 20.54
C GLN A 8 6.74 12.00 19.05
N THR A 9 6.78 12.99 18.17
CA THR A 9 7.04 12.79 16.74
C THR A 9 8.54 12.70 16.54
N LYS A 10 9.16 11.64 17.08
CA LYS A 10 10.41 11.18 16.50
C LYS A 10 10.01 10.61 15.14
N SER A 11 9.97 11.50 14.15
CA SER A 11 9.90 11.15 12.75
C SER A 11 10.91 10.03 12.55
N MET A 12 10.40 8.81 12.36
CA MET A 12 11.23 7.66 12.05
C MET A 12 11.71 7.90 10.62
N SER A 13 12.74 8.73 10.49
CA SER A 13 13.56 8.85 9.30
C SER A 13 14.19 7.48 9.05
N TYR A 14 13.63 6.70 8.14
CA TYR A 14 14.33 5.58 7.54
C TYR A 14 14.39 5.75 6.02
N ALA A 15 14.81 6.94 5.63
CA ALA A 15 15.66 7.12 4.46
C ALA A 15 17.05 7.46 5.02
N LYS A 16 17.87 6.44 5.29
CA LYS A 16 19.30 6.63 5.54
C LYS A 16 20.07 5.90 4.44
N SER A 17 20.37 6.69 3.42
CA SER A 17 21.58 6.71 2.60
C SER A 17 22.23 5.37 2.23
N ILE A 18 22.10 4.99 0.96
CA ILE A 18 23.29 4.59 0.19
C ILE A 18 23.53 5.76 -0.76
N GLU A 19 24.43 6.66 -0.37
CA GLU A 19 25.08 7.57 -1.31
C GLU A 19 26.30 6.81 -1.86
N SER A 20 26.27 6.48 -3.15
CA SER A 20 27.47 6.34 -3.96
C SER A 20 27.22 7.05 -5.28
N HIS A 21 27.78 8.25 -5.31
CA HIS A 21 28.24 9.10 -6.41
C HIS A 21 28.13 8.56 -7.86
N GLU A 22 27.45 9.37 -8.68
CA GLU A 22 27.59 9.65 -10.13
C GLU A 22 28.30 8.63 -11.04
N ASP A 23 27.53 7.96 -11.90
CA ASP A 23 27.76 7.96 -13.36
C ASP A 23 26.42 7.74 -14.07
N CYS A 24 26.18 8.46 -15.16
CA CYS A 24 24.96 8.37 -15.96
C CYS A 24 25.09 7.12 -16.87
N GLY A 25 24.97 5.95 -16.26
CA GLY A 25 25.15 4.64 -16.89
C GLY A 25 23.96 3.74 -16.58
N PHE A 26 23.43 3.11 -17.62
CA PHE A 26 22.34 2.13 -17.59
C PHE A 26 22.61 1.01 -16.57
N GLU A 27 22.02 1.09 -15.37
CA GLU A 27 22.20 0.06 -14.33
C GLU A 27 21.09 -1.00 -14.36
N GLY A 28 21.51 -2.21 -14.73
CA GLY A 28 21.20 -3.45 -14.01
C GLY A 28 19.74 -3.80 -13.80
N ILE A 29 19.28 -4.85 -14.50
CA ILE A 29 18.14 -5.67 -14.06
C ILE A 29 18.57 -6.48 -12.82
N GLN A 30 18.80 -5.79 -11.70
CA GLN A 30 18.99 -6.40 -10.39
C GLN A 30 17.73 -6.10 -9.57
N ASN A 31 16.83 -7.07 -9.53
CA ASN A 31 15.84 -7.25 -8.47
C ASN A 31 14.84 -6.10 -8.20
N LYS A 32 14.33 -5.45 -9.26
CA LYS A 32 13.24 -4.46 -9.15
C LYS A 32 11.98 -5.03 -8.47
N GLU A 33 11.63 -6.28 -8.80
CA GLU A 33 10.51 -7.01 -8.17
C GLU A 33 10.75 -7.26 -6.67
N ALA A 34 11.96 -7.71 -6.28
CA ALA A 34 12.28 -7.95 -4.88
C ALA A 34 12.35 -6.66 -4.04
N SER A 35 12.64 -5.51 -4.67
CA SER A 35 12.59 -4.20 -4.01
C SER A 35 11.14 -3.73 -3.77
N LEU A 36 10.22 -4.04 -4.69
CA LEU A 36 8.83 -3.57 -4.66
C LEU A 36 8.08 -3.97 -3.38
N TYR A 37 8.31 -5.18 -2.89
CA TYR A 37 7.63 -5.72 -1.71
C TYR A 37 8.40 -5.47 -0.40
N LYS A 38 9.47 -4.69 -0.44
CA LYS A 38 10.19 -4.25 0.76
C LYS A 38 9.64 -2.98 1.36
N THR A 39 8.74 -2.25 0.68
CA THR A 39 8.12 -1.04 1.20
C THR A 39 6.63 -0.98 0.84
N ALA A 40 5.86 -0.22 1.60
CA ALA A 40 4.45 0.03 1.32
C ALA A 40 4.07 1.44 1.77
N ARG A 41 3.07 2.03 1.11
CA ARG A 41 2.42 3.26 1.59
C ARG A 41 1.26 2.88 2.49
N VAL A 42 1.15 3.59 3.62
CA VAL A 42 0.09 3.43 4.63
C VAL A 42 -0.46 4.80 5.01
N ALA A 43 -1.73 4.86 5.42
CA ALA A 43 -2.32 6.08 5.96
C ALA A 43 -3.38 5.76 7.01
N PRO A 44 -3.52 6.55 8.09
CA PRO A 44 -4.60 6.40 9.04
C PRO A 44 -5.96 6.42 8.32
N ILE A 45 -6.72 5.34 8.43
CA ILE A 45 -8.10 5.19 7.92
C ILE A 45 -8.24 5.11 6.39
N SER A 46 -7.60 5.98 5.62
CA SER A 46 -7.92 6.15 4.19
C SER A 46 -6.70 6.53 3.36
N LEU A 47 -6.50 5.82 2.25
CA LEU A 47 -5.48 6.10 1.25
C LEU A 47 -6.14 6.21 -0.13
N LYS A 48 -6.07 7.39 -0.76
CA LYS A 48 -6.63 7.64 -2.09
C LYS A 48 -5.54 7.98 -3.08
N TYR A 49 -5.64 7.39 -4.27
CA TYR A 49 -4.82 7.72 -5.43
C TYR A 49 -5.71 8.24 -6.55
N LEU A 50 -5.26 9.32 -7.17
CA LEU A 50 -5.91 9.96 -8.29
C LEU A 50 -4.95 10.00 -9.47
N GLY A 51 -5.30 9.29 -10.55
CA GLY A 51 -4.65 9.46 -11.84
C GLY A 51 -5.36 10.57 -12.61
N PHE A 52 -4.68 11.67 -12.88
CA PHE A 52 -5.21 12.80 -13.64
C PHE A 52 -4.83 12.72 -15.12
N CYS A 53 -5.57 13.43 -15.97
CA CYS A 53 -5.31 13.55 -17.40
C CYS A 53 -5.28 12.19 -18.13
N MET A 54 -5.99 11.20 -17.60
CA MET A 54 -6.10 9.89 -18.22
C MET A 54 -7.05 9.97 -19.41
N LYS A 55 -6.84 9.16 -20.45
CA LYS A 55 -7.81 9.07 -21.56
C LYS A 55 -9.05 8.36 -21.04
N ASN A 56 -10.23 8.72 -21.53
CA ASN A 56 -11.44 7.96 -21.22
C ASN A 56 -11.36 6.59 -21.90
N GLY A 57 -11.78 5.54 -21.21
CA GLY A 57 -11.73 4.17 -21.73
C GLY A 57 -11.56 3.12 -20.64
N LEU A 58 -11.36 1.87 -21.05
CA LEU A 58 -11.12 0.75 -20.14
C LEU A 58 -9.65 0.63 -19.81
N TYR A 59 -9.37 0.49 -18.51
CA TYR A 59 -8.04 0.32 -17.96
C TYR A 59 -7.96 -0.98 -17.17
N THR A 60 -6.82 -1.65 -17.31
CA THR A 60 -6.41 -2.70 -16.38
C THR A 60 -5.64 -2.06 -15.23
N VAL A 61 -6.15 -2.20 -14.01
CA VAL A 61 -5.53 -1.72 -12.78
C VAL A 61 -4.99 -2.93 -12.02
N LYS A 62 -3.67 -2.95 -11.77
CA LYS A 62 -2.99 -3.94 -10.93
C LYS A 62 -2.59 -3.28 -9.62
N LEU A 63 -2.96 -3.92 -8.52
CA LEU A 63 -2.60 -3.54 -7.16
C LEU A 63 -1.71 -4.63 -6.57
N ASP A 64 -0.54 -4.23 -6.10
CA ASP A 64 0.45 -5.11 -5.49
C ASP A 64 0.53 -4.84 -3.99
N PHE A 65 0.51 -5.92 -3.21
CA PHE A 65 0.45 -5.89 -1.76
C PHE A 65 1.47 -6.85 -1.15
N ALA A 66 2.01 -6.49 0.00
CA ALA A 66 2.69 -7.40 0.91
C ALA A 66 2.44 -6.96 2.35
N GLU A 67 2.08 -7.88 3.25
CA GLU A 67 2.04 -7.57 4.68
C GLU A 67 3.48 -7.62 5.21
N ILE A 68 4.13 -6.45 5.21
CA ILE A 68 5.55 -6.32 5.55
C ILE A 68 5.71 -6.26 7.06
N THR A 69 6.50 -7.17 7.63
CA THR A 69 6.89 -7.17 9.04
C THR A 69 8.41 -7.35 9.13
N TYR A 70 9.11 -6.36 9.71
CA TYR A 70 10.58 -6.36 9.78
C TYR A 70 11.15 -7.00 11.06
N LYS A 71 10.32 -7.30 12.07
CA LYS A 71 10.79 -7.83 13.36
C LYS A 71 9.95 -9.03 13.82
N GLU A 72 10.62 -10.10 14.23
CA GLU A 72 10.00 -11.26 14.88
C GLU A 72 9.26 -10.88 16.17
N GLU A 73 9.73 -9.84 16.87
CA GLU A 73 9.09 -9.27 18.06
C GLU A 73 7.68 -8.72 17.77
N ASP A 74 7.45 -8.28 16.54
CA ASP A 74 6.16 -7.77 16.05
C ASP A 74 5.29 -8.89 15.47
N TYR A 75 5.79 -10.14 15.40
CA TYR A 75 5.00 -11.32 15.03
C TYR A 75 3.78 -11.51 15.94
N HIS A 76 3.94 -11.23 17.24
CA HIS A 76 2.82 -11.27 18.19
C HIS A 76 1.86 -10.07 18.07
N LYS A 77 2.33 -8.91 17.57
CA LYS A 77 1.51 -7.69 17.35
C LYS A 77 0.74 -7.74 16.03
N SER A 78 1.33 -8.35 15.01
CA SER A 78 0.76 -8.64 13.68
C SER A 78 -0.20 -9.83 13.65
N ARG A 79 -0.50 -10.44 14.82
CA ARG A 79 -1.74 -11.22 15.01
C ARG A 79 -2.98 -10.41 14.69
N GLY A 80 -2.88 -9.08 14.74
CA GLY A 80 -3.94 -8.23 14.26
C GLY A 80 -4.25 -8.48 12.79
N ASN A 81 -5.50 -8.80 12.48
CA ASN A 81 -5.95 -8.89 11.09
C ASN A 81 -6.19 -7.46 10.60
N ARG A 82 -5.29 -6.97 9.75
CA ARG A 82 -5.54 -5.79 8.94
C ARG A 82 -6.63 -6.16 7.94
N LEU A 83 -7.72 -5.41 7.96
CA LEU A 83 -8.87 -5.62 7.08
C LEU A 83 -9.24 -4.27 6.49
N PHE A 84 -9.20 -4.13 5.17
CA PHE A 84 -9.58 -2.88 4.51
C PHE A 84 -10.32 -3.16 3.21
N ASP A 85 -11.16 -2.23 2.82
CA ASP A 85 -11.83 -2.26 1.53
C ASP A 85 -10.95 -1.60 0.47
N VAL A 86 -11.09 -2.07 -0.77
CA VAL A 86 -10.52 -1.41 -1.95
C VAL A 86 -11.66 -1.06 -2.88
N LEU A 87 -11.71 0.21 -3.26
CA LEU A 87 -12.65 0.75 -4.23
C LEU A 87 -11.87 1.29 -5.43
N ILE A 88 -12.40 1.06 -6.63
CA ILE A 88 -11.89 1.63 -7.88
C ILE A 88 -13.08 2.32 -8.56
N GLN A 89 -12.93 3.61 -8.89
CA GLN A 89 -14.03 4.44 -9.41
C GLN A 89 -15.30 4.34 -8.55
N GLY A 90 -15.14 4.38 -7.22
CA GLY A 90 -16.24 4.25 -6.26
C GLY A 90 -16.84 2.84 -6.12
N THR A 91 -16.45 1.89 -6.95
CA THR A 91 -16.95 0.50 -6.86
C THR A 91 -16.05 -0.32 -5.94
N LYS A 92 -16.62 -0.95 -4.91
CA LYS A 92 -15.88 -1.84 -4.01
C LYS A 92 -15.48 -3.14 -4.73
N VAL A 93 -14.19 -3.30 -4.99
CA VAL A 93 -13.61 -4.46 -5.68
C VAL A 93 -13.00 -5.49 -4.73
N LEU A 94 -12.62 -5.08 -3.52
CA LEU A 94 -12.24 -5.97 -2.41
C LEU A 94 -12.92 -5.48 -1.15
N ALA A 95 -13.49 -6.40 -0.38
CA ALA A 95 -14.11 -6.13 0.91
C ALA A 95 -13.36 -6.86 2.02
N ASP A 96 -13.16 -6.21 3.17
CA ASP A 96 -12.48 -6.79 4.34
C ASP A 96 -11.17 -7.50 3.97
N PHE A 97 -10.38 -6.91 3.07
CA PHE A 97 -9.23 -7.56 2.46
C PHE A 97 -8.11 -7.77 3.47
N ASN A 98 -7.73 -9.03 3.65
CA ASN A 98 -6.63 -9.49 4.50
C ASN A 98 -5.48 -10.01 3.63
N ILE A 99 -4.43 -9.20 3.44
CA ILE A 99 -3.29 -9.58 2.60
C ILE A 99 -2.61 -10.83 3.13
N LYS A 100 -2.33 -10.88 4.44
CA LYS A 100 -1.63 -12.00 5.10
C LYS A 100 -2.34 -13.32 4.90
N GLU A 101 -3.67 -13.32 5.00
CA GLU A 101 -4.49 -14.52 4.80
C GLU A 101 -4.47 -14.99 3.34
N VAL A 102 -4.66 -14.06 2.40
CA VAL A 102 -4.64 -14.39 0.96
C VAL A 102 -3.25 -14.82 0.49
N ALA A 103 -2.18 -14.27 1.08
CA ALA A 103 -0.80 -14.60 0.76
C ALA A 103 -0.30 -15.89 1.45
N GLY A 104 -1.07 -16.43 2.41
CA GLY A 104 -0.65 -17.58 3.22
C GLY A 104 0.43 -17.25 4.27
N GLY A 105 0.71 -15.96 4.54
CA GLY A 105 1.74 -15.55 5.47
C GLY A 105 2.15 -14.07 5.35
N GLN A 106 3.07 -13.67 6.22
CA GLN A 106 3.72 -12.35 6.17
C GLN A 106 4.86 -12.35 5.16
N ASN A 107 5.23 -11.15 4.68
CA ASN A 107 6.30 -10.96 3.71
C ASN A 107 6.13 -11.78 2.42
N GLN A 108 4.89 -12.21 2.14
CA GLN A 108 4.48 -12.83 0.89
C GLN A 108 3.71 -11.79 0.07
N ASN A 109 3.95 -11.75 -1.23
CA ASN A 109 3.31 -10.80 -2.12
C ASN A 109 1.98 -11.32 -2.67
N VAL A 110 1.03 -10.40 -2.90
CA VAL A 110 -0.24 -10.66 -3.55
C VAL A 110 -0.49 -9.57 -4.58
N SER A 111 -0.79 -9.99 -5.81
CA SER A 111 -1.25 -9.10 -6.87
C SER A 111 -2.74 -9.30 -7.13
N LYS A 112 -3.48 -8.21 -7.29
CA LYS A 112 -4.89 -8.23 -7.73
C LYS A 112 -5.07 -7.31 -8.93
N THR A 113 -5.75 -7.82 -9.95
CA THR A 113 -5.97 -7.11 -11.21
C THR A 113 -7.46 -6.89 -11.43
N PHE A 114 -7.84 -5.68 -11.78
CA PHE A 114 -9.22 -5.25 -11.97
C PHE A 114 -9.39 -4.50 -13.28
N GLN A 115 -10.63 -4.52 -13.78
CA GLN A 115 -11.07 -3.69 -14.89
C GLN A 115 -11.75 -2.44 -14.34
N ALA A 116 -11.35 -1.27 -14.86
CA ALA A 116 -11.90 0.01 -14.45
C ALA A 116 -12.16 0.90 -15.67
N GLU A 117 -13.35 1.49 -15.72
CA GLU A 117 -13.69 2.47 -16.76
C GLU A 117 -13.30 3.88 -16.27
N VAL A 118 -12.46 4.56 -17.02
CA VAL A 118 -12.08 5.96 -16.78
C VAL A 118 -13.06 6.86 -17.52
N LYS A 119 -13.76 7.72 -16.75
CA LYS A 119 -14.67 8.77 -17.23
C LYS A 119 -14.22 10.10 -16.63
N GLY A 120 -14.34 11.19 -17.37
CA GLY A 120 -13.93 12.51 -16.87
C GLY A 120 -12.43 12.62 -16.62
N ASN A 121 -11.63 11.81 -17.32
CA ASN A 121 -10.17 11.86 -17.33
C ASN A 121 -9.49 11.60 -15.98
N ASN A 122 -10.20 10.95 -15.04
CA ASN A 122 -9.66 10.57 -13.75
C ASN A 122 -9.85 9.08 -13.43
N LEU A 123 -8.84 8.50 -12.76
CA LEU A 123 -8.93 7.18 -12.13
C LEU A 123 -8.77 7.36 -10.63
N GLU A 124 -9.81 7.03 -9.87
CA GLU A 124 -9.75 6.96 -8.41
C GLU A 124 -9.54 5.53 -7.94
N ILE A 125 -8.56 5.34 -7.06
CA ILE A 125 -8.35 4.11 -6.28
C ILE A 125 -8.37 4.50 -4.81
N HIS A 126 -9.28 3.92 -4.03
CA HIS A 126 -9.47 4.23 -2.62
C HIS A 126 -9.33 2.97 -1.77
N LEU A 127 -8.34 2.97 -0.89
CA LEU A 127 -8.17 1.94 0.12
C LEU A 127 -8.68 2.51 1.46
N TYR A 128 -9.61 1.80 2.09
CA TYR A 128 -10.38 2.33 3.22
C TYR A 128 -10.50 1.32 4.36
N TRP A 129 -10.12 1.75 5.55
CA TRP A 129 -10.32 0.98 6.78
C TRP A 129 -11.67 1.34 7.40
N ALA A 130 -12.63 0.43 7.28
CA ALA A 130 -13.98 0.57 7.83
C ALA A 130 -14.07 0.31 9.35
N GLY A 131 -12.94 0.38 10.08
CA GLY A 131 -12.91 0.16 11.53
C GLY A 131 -12.96 -1.31 11.98
N LYS A 132 -12.75 -2.26 11.06
CA LYS A 132 -12.73 -3.70 11.30
C LYS A 132 -11.32 -4.25 11.53
N GLY A 133 -11.21 -5.46 12.06
CA GLY A 133 -9.92 -6.07 12.35
C GLY A 133 -9.34 -5.61 13.69
N SER A 134 -8.04 -5.85 13.88
CA SER A 134 -7.38 -5.50 15.15
C SER A 134 -7.07 -4.02 15.24
N LYS A 135 -7.27 -3.42 16.41
CA LYS A 135 -6.91 -2.03 16.72
C LYS A 135 -5.73 -1.93 17.70
N ARG A 136 -5.01 -3.04 17.92
CA ARG A 136 -3.90 -3.10 18.87
C ARG A 136 -2.63 -2.52 18.25
N GLY A 137 -2.01 -1.56 18.93
CA GLY A 137 -0.75 -0.95 18.54
C GLY A 137 -0.90 0.29 17.67
N ALA A 138 0.18 0.67 16.98
CA ALA A 138 0.22 1.85 16.13
C ALA A 138 -0.65 1.67 14.86
N PHE A 139 -1.08 2.77 14.25
CA PHE A 139 -2.07 2.73 13.16
C PHE A 139 -1.56 1.99 11.92
N GLU A 140 -0.26 1.97 11.71
CA GLU A 140 0.44 1.28 10.63
C GLU A 140 0.17 -0.23 10.64
N LEU A 141 -0.23 -0.80 11.78
CA LEU A 141 -0.54 -2.22 11.95
C LEU A 141 -1.96 -2.64 11.52
N TYR A 142 -2.87 -1.69 11.31
CA TYR A 142 -4.27 -2.00 11.01
C TYR A 142 -4.92 -1.17 9.90
N CYS A 143 -4.25 -0.13 9.43
CA CYS A 143 -4.73 0.73 8.36
C CYS A 143 -4.58 0.10 6.96
N PRO A 144 -5.09 0.70 5.88
CA PRO A 144 -4.85 0.17 4.54
C PRO A 144 -3.38 0.29 4.13
N LEU A 145 -2.91 -0.65 3.31
CA LEU A 145 -1.54 -0.65 2.77
C LEU A 145 -1.55 -0.99 1.28
N VAL A 146 -0.59 -0.45 0.53
CA VAL A 146 -0.31 -0.86 -0.85
C VAL A 146 1.19 -0.73 -1.14
N SER A 147 1.77 -1.74 -1.80
CA SER A 147 3.17 -1.71 -2.22
C SER A 147 3.32 -1.01 -3.56
N ALA A 148 2.47 -1.33 -4.52
CA ALA A 148 2.49 -0.67 -5.83
C ALA A 148 1.11 -0.60 -6.50
N ILE A 149 0.99 0.37 -7.41
CA ILE A 149 -0.17 0.56 -8.26
C ILE A 149 0.35 0.67 -9.69
N PHE A 150 -0.21 -0.13 -10.58
CA PHE A 150 0.04 -0.06 -12.01
C PHE A 150 -1.28 0.04 -12.75
N SER A 151 -1.33 0.90 -13.77
CA SER A 151 -2.49 1.00 -14.65
C SER A 151 -2.03 1.06 -16.10
N ARG A 152 -2.77 0.37 -16.97
CA ARG A 152 -2.56 0.42 -18.43
C ARG A 152 -3.91 0.52 -19.14
N ALA A 153 -3.95 1.28 -20.22
CA ALA A 153 -5.10 1.26 -21.13
C ALA A 153 -5.17 -0.10 -21.84
N TRP A 154 -6.38 -0.52 -22.19
CA TRP A 154 -6.62 -1.68 -23.05
C TRP A 154 -6.21 -1.43 -24.50
#